data_AF-A0A259J073-F1
#
_entry.id   AF-A0A259J073-F1
#
_cell.length_a   1.000
_cell.length_b   1.000
_cell.length_c   1.000
_cell.angle_alpha   90.00
_cell.angle_beta   90.00
_cell.angle_gamma   90.00
#
_symmetry.space_group_name_H-M   'P 1'
#
loop_
_entity.id
_entity.type
_entity.pdbx_description
1 polymer ?
#
loop_
_entity_poly.entity_id
_entity_poly.type
_entity_poly.pdbx_seq_one_letter_code
_entity_poly.pdbx_strand_id
1 'polypeptide(L)'
;WMWPNARISVMGGEQAANVLAQVKRDGIEGKGGTWPAEEEAAFKAPIQAQYDRQGHPYYSSARIWDDGVIDPADTRMVLALALSAALNAPDRETRFGVFRM
;
A
#
# COMPACT_ATOMS: atom_id res chain seq x y z
N TRP A 1 -9.04 -9.18 -4.64
CA TRP A 1 -8.46 -10.13 -3.67
C TRP A 1 -7.05 -9.71 -3.25
N MET A 2 -6.63 -10.11 -2.05
CA MET A 2 -5.26 -9.99 -1.55
C MET A 2 -4.77 -11.30 -0.95
N TRP A 3 -3.46 -11.53 -0.95
CA TRP A 3 -2.84 -12.59 -0.14
C TRP A 3 -2.57 -12.13 1.31
N PRO A 4 -2.39 -13.04 2.28
CA PRO A 4 -2.19 -12.67 3.68
C PRO A 4 -0.86 -11.95 3.95
N ASN A 5 0.13 -12.16 3.08
CA ASN A 5 1.44 -11.51 3.15
C ASN A 5 1.52 -10.19 2.38
N ALA A 6 0.51 -9.83 1.59
CA ALA A 6 0.51 -8.60 0.80
C ALA A 6 0.47 -7.37 1.71
N ARG A 7 0.90 -6.22 1.18
CA ARG A 7 0.78 -4.91 1.83
C ARG A 7 0.29 -3.89 0.81
N ILE A 8 -0.55 -2.94 1.25
CA ILE A 8 -1.07 -1.87 0.40
C ILE A 8 -0.97 -0.51 1.10
N SER A 9 -0.36 0.46 0.44
CA SER A 9 -0.21 1.82 0.93
C SER A 9 0.18 2.74 -0.23
N VAL A 10 0.12 4.05 -0.02
CA VAL A 10 0.56 5.04 -1.02
C VAL A 10 2.06 4.92 -1.36
N MET A 11 2.87 4.48 -0.39
CA MET A 11 4.30 4.17 -0.50
C MET A 11 4.69 3.21 0.63
N GLY A 12 5.90 2.65 0.61
CA GLY A 12 6.40 1.81 1.70
C GLY A 12 6.50 2.57 3.03
N GLY A 13 6.22 1.91 4.16
CA GLY A 13 6.26 2.56 5.49
C GLY A 13 7.63 3.12 5.86
N GLU A 14 8.70 2.40 5.52
CA GLU A 14 10.08 2.87 5.68
C GLU A 14 10.35 4.11 4.82
N GLN A 15 9.90 4.10 3.57
CA GLN A 15 10.04 5.24 2.67
C GLN A 15 9.32 6.48 3.21
N ALA A 16 8.08 6.32 3.68
CA ALA A 16 7.30 7.41 4.27
C ALA A 16 7.99 7.99 5.52
N ALA A 17 8.45 7.13 6.42
CA ALA A 17 9.15 7.54 7.63
C ALA A 17 10.47 8.27 7.32
N ASN A 18 11.22 7.80 6.32
CA ASN A 18 12.48 8.43 5.90
C ASN A 18 12.26 9.80 5.27
N VAL A 19 11.28 9.95 4.36
CA VAL A 19 10.98 11.24 3.73
C VAL A 19 10.50 12.26 4.77
N LEU A 20 9.59 11.88 5.66
CA LEU A 20 9.09 12.77 6.70
C LEU A 20 10.18 13.16 7.71
N ALA A 21 11.06 12.22 8.07
CA ALA A 21 12.21 12.52 8.92
C ALA A 21 13.19 13.47 8.24
N GLN A 22 13.49 13.28 6.96
CA GLN A 22 14.38 14.16 6.22
C GLN A 22 13.85 15.60 6.21
N VAL A 23 12.58 15.80 5.88
CA VAL A 23 11.95 17.15 5.91
C VAL A 23 12.02 17.78 7.30
N LYS A 24 11.83 16.99 8.37
CA LYS A 24 11.93 17.48 9.75
C LYS A 24 13.36 17.85 10.13
N ARG A 25 14.35 17.03 9.75
CA ARG A 25 15.79 17.28 9.97
C ARG A 25 16.20 18.58 9.31
N ASP A 26 15.90 18.74 8.03
CA ASP A 26 16.22 19.94 7.25
C ASP A 26 15.62 21.20 7.91
N GLY A 27 14.40 21.09 8.46
CA GLY A 27 13.74 22.18 9.18
C GLY A 27 14.36 22.54 10.54
N ILE A 28 14.96 21.58 11.26
CA ILE A 28 15.64 21.79 12.55
C ILE A 28 17.04 22.35 12.31
N GLU A 29 17.81 21.70 11.44
CA GLU A 29 19.20 22.08 11.13
C GLU A 29 19.26 23.41 10.38
N GLY A 30 18.26 23.70 9.54
CA GLY A 30 18.10 25.02 8.90
C GLY A 30 17.86 26.18 9.88
N LYS A 31 17.49 25.90 11.14
CA LYS A 31 17.35 26.89 12.22
C LYS A 31 18.54 26.90 13.20
N GLY A 32 19.61 26.16 12.90
CA GLY A 32 20.79 26.03 13.75
C GLY A 32 20.64 25.05 14.92
N GLY A 33 19.57 24.25 14.94
CA GLY A 33 19.40 23.17 15.92
C GLY A 33 20.09 21.87 15.47
N THR A 34 20.12 20.88 16.35
CA THR A 34 20.56 19.52 16.05
C THR A 34 19.46 18.53 16.39
N TRP A 35 19.32 17.48 15.59
CA TRP A 35 18.33 16.43 15.83
C TRP A 35 19.01 15.07 16.09
N PRO A 36 19.03 14.60 17.35
CA PRO A 36 19.67 13.35 17.72
C PRO A 36 19.06 12.14 17.02
N ALA A 37 19.87 11.13 16.74
CA ALA A 37 19.43 9.90 16.08
C ALA A 37 18.34 9.15 16.87
N GLU A 38 18.36 9.20 18.20
CA GLU A 38 17.33 8.58 19.04
C GLU A 38 15.97 9.28 18.88
N GLU A 39 15.95 10.60 18.77
CA GLU A 39 14.72 11.35 18.52
C GLU A 39 14.19 11.14 17.10
N GLU A 40 15.08 11.00 16.11
CA GLU A 40 14.68 10.61 14.75
C GLU A 40 14.07 9.21 14.73
N ALA A 41 14.68 8.24 15.40
CA ALA A 41 14.15 6.88 15.50
C ALA A 41 12.77 6.89 16.20
N ALA A 42 12.63 7.62 17.30
CA ALA A 42 11.36 7.79 18.02
C ALA A 42 10.29 8.46 17.15
N PHE A 43 10.67 9.37 16.24
CA PHE A 43 9.76 10.00 15.29
C PHE A 43 9.33 9.05 14.16
N LYS A 44 10.24 8.23 13.64
CA LYS A 44 9.97 7.27 12.56
C LYS A 44 9.09 6.10 13.02
N ALA A 45 9.30 5.60 14.24
CA ALA A 45 8.60 4.44 14.79
C ALA A 45 7.06 4.50 14.67
N PRO A 46 6.36 5.57 15.10
CA PRO A 46 4.90 5.63 14.97
C PRO A 46 4.42 5.70 13.52
N ILE A 47 5.21 6.28 12.61
CA ILE A 47 4.89 6.34 11.17
C ILE A 47 4.95 4.93 10.57
N GLN A 48 6.02 4.19 10.84
CA GLN A 48 6.17 2.81 10.39
C GLN A 48 5.03 1.93 10.93
N ALA A 49 4.75 2.03 12.23
CA ALA A 49 3.66 1.28 12.86
C ALA A 49 2.29 1.62 12.26
N GLN A 50 2.05 2.88 11.91
CA GLN A 50 0.82 3.28 11.22
C GLN A 50 0.72 2.60 9.85
N TYR A 51 1.79 2.60 9.05
CA TYR A 51 1.80 1.97 7.73
C TYR A 51 1.66 0.45 7.81
N ASP A 52 2.33 -0.20 8.77
CA ASP A 52 2.19 -1.64 8.97
C ASP A 52 0.76 -2.03 9.34
N ARG A 53 0.12 -1.25 10.22
CA ARG A 53 -1.27 -1.47 10.62
C ARG A 53 -2.24 -1.22 9.48
N GLN A 54 -2.12 -0.07 8.81
CA GLN A 54 -3.07 0.35 7.78
C GLN A 54 -2.85 -0.34 6.44
N GLY A 55 -1.65 -0.87 6.20
CA GLY A 55 -1.32 -1.63 5.00
C GLY A 55 -1.54 -3.13 5.13
N HIS A 56 -1.96 -3.63 6.30
CA HIS A 56 -2.25 -5.04 6.49
C HIS A 56 -3.47 -5.47 5.63
N PRO A 57 -3.47 -6.68 5.02
CA PRO A 57 -4.59 -7.14 4.18
C PRO A 57 -5.95 -7.09 4.90
N TYR A 58 -5.99 -7.39 6.19
CA TYR A 58 -7.23 -7.25 6.98
C TYR A 58 -7.71 -5.80 7.14
N TYR A 59 -6.81 -4.82 7.17
CA TYR A 59 -7.21 -3.41 7.20
C TYR A 59 -7.86 -2.99 5.88
N SER A 60 -7.29 -3.46 4.76
CA SER A 60 -7.78 -3.27 3.39
C SER A 60 -9.14 -3.93 3.17
N SER A 61 -9.24 -5.23 3.47
CA SER A 61 -10.45 -6.03 3.23
C SER A 61 -11.62 -5.58 4.11
N ALA A 62 -11.37 -5.13 5.34
CA ALA A 62 -12.38 -4.51 6.20
C ALA A 62 -12.98 -3.21 5.64
N ARG A 63 -12.40 -2.65 4.57
CA ARG A 63 -12.82 -1.42 3.88
C ARG A 63 -13.18 -1.65 2.41
N ILE A 64 -13.21 -2.91 1.96
CA ILE A 64 -13.61 -3.27 0.59
C ILE A 64 -12.71 -2.59 -0.46
N TRP A 65 -11.42 -2.45 -0.15
CA TRP A 65 -10.42 -2.11 -1.18
C TRP A 65 -10.06 -3.32 -2.04
N ASP A 66 -10.39 -4.51 -1.54
CA ASP A 66 -10.29 -5.81 -2.19
C ASP A 66 -11.53 -6.65 -1.86
N ASP A 67 -11.85 -7.61 -2.72
CA ASP A 67 -12.99 -8.53 -2.51
C ASP A 67 -12.70 -9.70 -1.54
N GLY A 68 -11.62 -9.62 -0.76
CA GLY A 68 -11.28 -10.65 0.22
C GLY A 68 -9.80 -11.03 0.25
N VAL A 69 -9.35 -11.43 1.44
CA VAL A 69 -8.06 -12.10 1.65
C VAL A 69 -8.23 -13.59 1.37
N ILE A 70 -7.41 -14.16 0.48
CA ILE A 70 -7.48 -15.56 0.05
C ILE A 70 -6.23 -16.34 0.44
N ASP A 71 -6.35 -17.66 0.62
CA ASP A 71 -5.18 -18.54 0.71
C ASP A 71 -4.41 -18.49 -0.63
N PRO A 72 -3.09 -18.27 -0.64
CA PRO A 72 -2.29 -18.34 -1.86
C PRO A 72 -2.49 -19.62 -2.67
N ALA A 73 -2.72 -20.77 -2.02
CA ALA A 73 -2.99 -22.05 -2.68
C ALA A 73 -4.31 -22.05 -3.48
N ASP A 74 -5.29 -21.25 -3.06
CA ASP A 74 -6.62 -21.17 -3.69
C ASP A 74 -6.67 -20.21 -4.89
N THR A 75 -5.59 -19.49 -5.19
CA THR A 75 -5.54 -18.48 -6.26
C THR A 75 -6.07 -19.02 -7.60
N ARG A 76 -5.69 -20.24 -7.98
CA ARG A 76 -6.17 -20.87 -9.23
C ARG A 76 -7.68 -21.06 -9.23
N MET A 77 -8.24 -21.54 -8.12
CA MET A 77 -9.68 -21.81 -8.00
C MET A 77 -10.48 -20.51 -8.05
N VAL A 78 -10.07 -19.50 -7.29
CA VAL A 78 -10.71 -18.19 -7.25
C VAL A 78 -10.73 -17.55 -8.64
N LEU A 79 -9.60 -17.56 -9.36
CA LEU A 79 -9.53 -17.03 -10.73
C LEU A 79 -10.41 -17.81 -11.71
N ALA A 80 -10.42 -19.14 -11.64
CA ALA A 80 -11.23 -19.97 -12.52
C ALA A 80 -12.73 -19.68 -12.37
N LEU A 81 -13.20 -19.56 -11.13
CA LEU A 81 -14.60 -19.22 -10.84
C LEU A 81 -14.94 -17.79 -11.26
N ALA A 82 -14.06 -16.82 -11.00
CA ALA A 82 -14.25 -15.42 -11.40
C ALA A 82 -14.33 -15.26 -12.92
N LEU A 83 -13.45 -15.94 -13.67
CA LEU A 83 -13.49 -15.96 -15.14
C LEU A 83 -14.78 -16.61 -15.66
N SER A 84 -15.16 -17.77 -15.10
CA SER A 84 -16.41 -18.43 -15.47
C SER A 84 -17.64 -17.54 -15.22
N ALA A 85 -17.65 -16.77 -14.14
CA ALA A 85 -18.71 -15.81 -13.86
C ALA A 85 -18.70 -14.63 -14.85
N ALA A 86 -17.53 -14.07 -15.14
CA ALA A 86 -17.37 -12.92 -16.05
C ALA A 86 -17.83 -13.21 -17.48
N LEU A 87 -17.68 -14.46 -17.95
CA LEU A 87 -18.09 -14.90 -19.30
C LEU A 87 -19.61 -14.90 -19.54
N ASN A 88 -20.43 -14.59 -18.52
CA ASN A 88 -21.87 -14.39 -18.71
C ASN A 88 -22.22 -13.02 -19.33
N ALA A 89 -21.26 -12.08 -19.34
CA ALA A 89 -21.44 -10.78 -19.99
C ALA A 89 -20.93 -10.80 -21.44
N PRO A 90 -21.52 -10.02 -22.36
CA PRO A 90 -21.02 -9.91 -23.73
C PRO A 90 -19.69 -9.18 -23.80
N ASP A 91 -18.90 -9.52 -24.81
CA ASP A 91 -17.64 -8.84 -25.12
C ASP A 91 -17.86 -7.36 -25.45
N ARG A 92 -16.86 -6.53 -25.11
CA ARG A 92 -16.89 -5.08 -25.34
C ARG A 92 -15.68 -4.65 -26.15
N GLU A 93 -15.92 -3.80 -27.16
CA GLU A 93 -14.85 -3.13 -27.89
C GLU A 93 -14.11 -2.15 -26.95
N THR A 94 -12.78 -2.18 -26.95
CA THR A 94 -11.95 -1.26 -26.14
C THR A 94 -11.57 -0.04 -26.97
N ARG A 95 -11.82 1.16 -26.43
CA ARG A 95 -11.40 2.44 -27.03
C ARG A 95 -10.40 3.12 -26.11
N PHE A 96 -9.17 3.30 -26.58
CA PHE A 96 -8.12 3.96 -25.82
C PHE A 96 -8.21 5.48 -25.91
N GLY A 97 -7.70 6.16 -24.87
CA GLY A 97 -7.46 7.60 -24.89
C GLY A 97 -6.18 7.96 -25.66
N VAL A 98 -5.70 9.19 -25.47
CA VAL A 98 -4.46 9.65 -26.12
C VAL A 98 -3.24 9.00 -25.45
N PHE A 99 -2.36 8.42 -26.26
CA PHE A 99 -1.05 7.97 -25.81
C PHE A 99 -0.04 9.13 -25.93
N ARG A 100 0.71 9.40 -24.85
CA ARG A 100 1.87 10.30 -24.87
C ARG A 100 3.06 9.52 -25.44
N MET A 101 3.47 9.87 -26.67
CA MET A 101 4.65 9.32 -27.36
C MET A 101 5.95 9.99 -26.91
#